data_AF-A0A4Q4KJN8-F1
#
_entry.id   AF-A0A4Q4KJN8-F1
#
_cell.length_a   1.000
_cell.length_b   1.000
_cell.length_c   1.000
_cell.angle_alpha   90.00
_cell.angle_beta   90.00
_cell.angle_gamma   90.00
#
_symmetry.space_group_name_H-M   'P 1'
#
loop_
_entity.id
_entity.type
_entity.pdbx_description
1 polymer ?
#
loop_
_entity_poly.entity_id
_entity_poly.type
_entity_poly.pdbx_seq_one_letter_code
_entity_poly.pdbx_strand_id
1 'polypeptide(L)'
;MYKLLVFFVFFSLLANGQAIPPVNNQNNSNQIEEKSNMKIQTQSLSRKDLNVQLKSFELNVYELQSELKMISTSSVRKSPTLFQQQQMQLRLNEIEEINNQSFEYHLLNYQVGNYDFSKINSLKAAEKLKPNDVTVLKELSAYSYIMNNKAELNKYLQHLNSMRAFSIDLELYAINVLHSLPSNSVLISHGEQDTYPLLIQQKLNNIRNDVEIISLDHLQSDEYRKRLKKQGYNIPKKDVIDTQFFDEFMKLNSDKNIVVAVSVPKSYLEKGKNLQNVGLGFSFENKAPNAAKSNLMFFENSLKSKINQHISISKNGQLLGNYLPFLFDVRNSYILKKDFNSIDEIEKMIRMIGQKSNKTEQIKALLNK
;
A
#
# COMPACT_ATOMS: atom_id res chain seq x y z
N MET A 1 -32.73 15.46 -18.52
CA MET A 1 -33.21 14.11 -18.16
C MET A 1 -32.03 13.36 -17.56
N TYR A 2 -32.08 13.01 -16.27
CA TYR A 2 -30.99 12.26 -15.63
C TYR A 2 -31.01 10.81 -16.11
N LYS A 3 -29.84 10.27 -16.46
CA LYS A 3 -29.68 8.88 -16.89
C LYS A 3 -28.86 8.11 -15.85
N LEU A 4 -29.19 6.83 -15.72
CA LEU A 4 -28.50 5.90 -14.82
C LEU A 4 -27.17 5.49 -15.44
N LEU A 5 -26.11 5.57 -14.64
CA LEU A 5 -24.78 5.18 -15.08
C LEU A 5 -24.50 3.75 -14.65
N VAL A 6 -24.54 2.80 -15.59
CA VAL A 6 -24.23 1.39 -15.31
C VAL A 6 -22.71 1.19 -15.35
N PHE A 7 -22.10 1.27 -14.17
CA PHE A 7 -20.75 0.79 -13.83
C PHE A 7 -19.55 1.38 -14.63
N PHE A 8 -18.49 1.83 -13.94
CA PHE A 8 -17.32 2.44 -14.60
C PHE A 8 -16.02 2.22 -13.80
N VAL A 9 -15.01 1.60 -14.44
CA VAL A 9 -13.67 1.34 -13.86
C VAL A 9 -12.61 2.34 -14.36
N PHE A 10 -12.94 3.32 -15.19
CA PHE A 10 -11.91 4.22 -15.73
C PHE A 10 -11.59 5.37 -14.79
N PHE A 11 -10.93 5.09 -13.67
CA PHE A 11 -10.32 6.13 -12.86
C PHE A 11 -9.02 5.72 -12.14
N SER A 12 -8.23 4.78 -12.65
CA SER A 12 -6.86 4.59 -12.17
C SER A 12 -5.83 5.17 -13.15
N LEU A 13 -5.32 6.37 -12.85
CA LEU A 13 -4.01 6.80 -13.33
C LEU A 13 -3.14 7.07 -12.10
N LEU A 14 -2.20 6.16 -11.92
CA LEU A 14 -0.87 6.27 -11.30
C LEU A 14 -0.67 7.48 -10.37
N ALA A 15 -0.72 7.24 -9.06
CA ALA A 15 0.07 8.02 -8.13
C ALA A 15 1.55 7.65 -8.35
N ASN A 16 2.24 8.39 -9.22
CA ASN A 16 3.70 8.34 -9.25
C ASN A 16 4.19 8.88 -7.90
N GLY A 17 4.80 8.01 -7.09
CA GLY A 17 5.43 8.38 -5.84
C GLY A 17 6.48 9.45 -6.08
N GLN A 18 6.24 10.66 -5.56
CA GLN A 18 7.28 11.68 -5.47
C GLN A 18 8.39 11.15 -4.57
N ALA A 19 9.61 11.09 -5.12
CA ALA A 19 10.81 10.86 -4.35
C ALA A 19 10.95 11.99 -3.32
N ILE A 20 11.10 11.63 -2.05
CA ILE A 20 11.61 12.54 -1.03
C ILE A 20 13.10 12.71 -1.34
N PRO A 21 13.60 13.92 -1.61
CA PRO A 21 15.04 14.13 -1.79
C PRO A 21 15.77 13.86 -0.48
N PRO A 22 17.00 13.33 -0.51
CA PRO A 22 17.79 13.13 0.70
C PRO A 22 18.08 14.48 1.35
N VAL A 23 17.73 14.61 2.63
CA VAL A 23 18.16 15.74 3.47
C VAL A 23 19.64 15.57 3.75
N ASN A 24 20.43 16.42 3.10
CA ASN A 24 21.87 16.58 3.32
C ASN A 24 22.09 17.21 4.70
N ASN A 25 22.71 16.49 5.63
CA ASN A 25 23.37 17.09 6.79
C ASN A 25 24.87 16.86 6.66
N GLN A 26 25.56 17.88 6.15
CA GLN A 26 27.01 18.02 6.28
C GLN A 26 27.35 18.73 7.60
N ASN A 27 28.52 18.36 8.11
CA ASN A 27 29.33 18.97 9.17
C ASN A 27 29.09 18.48 10.61
N ASN A 28 30.00 17.63 11.08
CA ASN A 28 30.98 18.10 12.06
C ASN A 28 32.28 17.30 12.01
N SER A 29 33.37 18.06 12.00
CA SER A 29 34.76 17.64 11.92
C SER A 29 35.37 17.26 13.28
N ASN A 30 36.23 16.24 13.23
CA ASN A 30 37.46 16.00 14.00
C ASN A 30 37.46 16.25 15.52
N GLN A 31 37.64 15.18 16.29
CA GLN A 31 38.73 15.07 17.28
C GLN A 31 39.25 13.63 17.30
N ILE A 32 40.56 13.47 17.09
CA ILE A 32 41.31 12.22 17.17
C ILE A 32 41.92 12.17 18.57
N GLU A 33 41.60 11.12 19.34
CA GLU A 33 42.41 10.72 20.50
C GLU A 33 43.08 9.37 20.19
N GLU A 34 44.41 9.38 20.25
CA GLU A 34 45.25 8.19 20.16
C GLU A 34 45.14 7.34 21.43
N LYS A 35 44.94 6.02 21.28
CA LYS A 35 45.88 4.96 21.71
C LYS A 35 45.24 3.57 21.67
N SER A 36 45.85 2.66 20.92
CA SER A 36 46.65 1.54 21.45
C SER A 36 46.72 0.39 20.44
N ASN A 37 47.95 -0.08 20.24
CA ASN A 37 48.34 -1.05 19.21
C ASN A 37 47.81 -2.46 19.50
N MET A 38 47.11 -3.05 18.54
CA MET A 38 47.12 -4.50 18.31
C MET A 38 47.40 -4.75 16.83
N LYS A 39 48.53 -5.43 16.55
CA LYS A 39 48.95 -5.85 15.22
C LYS A 39 47.95 -6.86 14.67
N ILE A 40 47.05 -6.40 13.82
CA ILE A 40 46.36 -7.24 12.83
C ILE A 40 47.08 -6.98 11.51
N GLN A 41 47.55 -8.06 10.89
CA GLN A 41 48.20 -8.03 9.60
C GLN A 41 47.12 -7.85 8.52
N THR A 42 46.62 -6.62 8.38
CA THR A 42 45.75 -6.23 7.27
C THR A 42 46.62 -5.91 6.05
N GLN A 43 46.43 -6.64 4.96
CA GLN A 43 46.82 -6.16 3.64
C GLN A 43 46.12 -4.80 3.43
N SER A 44 46.88 -3.71 3.44
CA SER A 44 46.31 -2.39 3.20
C SER A 44 45.91 -2.29 1.73
N LEU A 45 44.61 -2.37 1.46
CA LEU A 45 44.01 -2.06 0.17
C LEU A 45 44.48 -0.67 -0.29
N SER A 46 44.79 -0.52 -1.56
CA SER A 46 45.18 0.80 -2.08
C SER A 46 43.97 1.74 -2.03
N ARG A 47 44.20 3.06 -1.91
CA ARG A 47 43.12 4.06 -1.98
C ARG A 47 42.28 3.94 -3.26
N LYS A 48 42.88 3.47 -4.36
CA LYS A 48 42.18 3.24 -5.62
C LYS A 48 41.22 2.05 -5.52
N ASP A 49 41.63 0.97 -4.86
CA ASP A 49 40.80 -0.24 -4.68
C ASP A 49 39.62 0.04 -3.74
N LEU A 50 39.86 0.80 -2.66
CA LEU A 50 38.81 1.28 -1.75
C LEU A 50 37.75 2.12 -2.47
N ASN A 51 38.16 3.04 -3.35
CA ASN A 51 37.24 3.85 -4.13
C ASN A 51 36.43 3.02 -5.15
N VAL A 52 37.05 1.99 -5.75
CA VAL A 52 36.36 1.08 -6.67
C VAL A 52 35.32 0.24 -5.92
N GLN A 53 35.67 -0.31 -4.76
CA GLN A 53 34.75 -1.06 -3.91
C GLN A 53 33.57 -0.19 -3.44
N LEU A 54 33.84 1.04 -2.99
CA LEU A 54 32.77 1.96 -2.56
C LEU A 54 31.80 2.27 -3.71
N LYS A 55 32.32 2.55 -4.91
CA LYS A 55 31.48 2.84 -6.08
C LYS A 55 30.65 1.62 -6.50
N SER A 56 31.23 0.42 -6.44
CA SER A 56 30.51 -0.84 -6.70
C SER A 56 29.42 -1.08 -5.68
N PHE A 57 29.69 -0.84 -4.40
CA PHE A 57 28.69 -0.93 -3.33
C PHE A 57 27.51 0.01 -3.56
N GLU A 58 27.78 1.30 -3.78
CA GLU A 58 26.74 2.32 -4.01
C GLU A 58 25.88 1.99 -5.24
N LEU A 59 26.52 1.53 -6.33
CA LEU A 59 25.81 1.14 -7.55
C LEU A 59 24.89 -0.06 -7.30
N ASN A 60 25.38 -1.12 -6.66
CA ASN A 60 24.57 -2.29 -6.36
C ASN A 60 23.41 -1.95 -5.42
N VAL A 61 23.64 -1.15 -4.38
CA VAL A 61 22.58 -0.66 -3.48
C VAL A 61 21.51 0.09 -4.28
N TYR A 62 21.91 1.04 -5.14
CA TYR A 62 20.99 1.82 -5.95
C TYR A 62 20.15 0.94 -6.89
N GLU A 63 20.80 0.01 -7.60
CA GLU A 63 20.12 -0.88 -8.54
C GLU A 63 19.12 -1.81 -7.83
N LEU A 64 19.48 -2.35 -6.67
CA LEU A 64 18.59 -3.18 -5.86
C LEU A 64 17.37 -2.40 -5.36
N GLN A 65 17.59 -1.21 -4.81
CA GLN A 65 16.51 -0.33 -4.34
C GLN A 65 15.57 0.06 -5.49
N SER A 66 16.12 0.34 -6.67
CA SER A 66 15.36 0.66 -7.87
C SER A 66 14.49 -0.52 -8.30
N GLU A 67 15.05 -1.74 -8.36
CA GLU A 67 14.30 -2.94 -8.73
C GLU A 67 13.18 -3.27 -7.73
N LEU A 68 13.47 -3.22 -6.43
CA LEU A 68 12.47 -3.41 -5.36
C LEU A 68 11.33 -2.40 -5.48
N LYS A 69 11.65 -1.12 -5.77
CA LYS A 69 10.65 -0.07 -5.98
C LYS A 69 9.81 -0.34 -7.23
N MET A 70 10.40 -0.79 -8.33
CA MET A 70 9.65 -1.15 -9.54
C MET A 70 8.69 -2.31 -9.28
N ILE A 71 9.10 -3.31 -8.49
CA ILE A 71 8.24 -4.44 -8.11
C ILE A 71 7.10 -3.97 -7.21
N SER A 72 7.39 -3.22 -6.15
CA SER A 72 6.37 -2.78 -5.18
C SER A 72 5.33 -1.83 -5.79
N THR A 73 5.71 -1.07 -6.81
CA THR A 73 4.82 -0.14 -7.55
C THR A 73 4.19 -0.76 -8.79
N SER A 74 4.51 -2.02 -9.11
CA SER A 74 3.99 -2.70 -10.30
C SER A 74 2.47 -2.84 -10.25
N SER A 75 1.84 -2.62 -11.40
CA SER A 75 0.40 -2.78 -11.55
C SER A 75 -0.04 -4.21 -11.79
N VAL A 76 0.87 -5.16 -12.02
CA VAL A 76 0.53 -6.52 -12.47
C VAL A 76 1.01 -7.63 -11.54
N ARG A 77 1.92 -7.33 -10.62
CA ARG A 77 2.45 -8.29 -9.64
C ARG A 77 3.09 -7.60 -8.45
N LYS A 78 3.23 -8.32 -7.34
CA LYS A 78 3.94 -7.90 -6.12
C LYS A 78 5.19 -8.70 -5.80
N SER A 79 5.43 -9.79 -6.51
CA SER A 79 6.64 -10.60 -6.37
C SER A 79 7.59 -10.44 -7.55
N PRO A 80 8.91 -10.55 -7.33
CA PRO A 80 9.87 -10.73 -8.42
C PRO A 80 9.61 -12.03 -9.19
N THR A 81 10.07 -12.12 -10.45
CA THR A 81 10.22 -13.44 -11.09
C THR A 81 11.40 -14.21 -10.49
N LEU A 82 11.48 -15.51 -10.76
CA LEU A 82 12.65 -16.31 -10.38
C LEU A 82 13.97 -15.71 -10.92
N PHE A 83 13.98 -15.26 -12.18
CA PHE A 83 15.17 -14.63 -12.78
C PHE A 83 15.55 -13.34 -12.07
N GLN A 84 14.58 -12.46 -11.79
CA GLN A 84 14.84 -11.22 -11.05
C GLN A 84 15.31 -11.50 -9.62
N GLN A 85 14.72 -12.48 -8.96
CA GLN A 85 15.15 -12.90 -7.62
C GLN A 85 16.61 -13.34 -7.61
N GLN A 86 17.04 -14.10 -8.64
CA GLN A 86 18.44 -14.50 -8.78
C GLN A 86 19.36 -13.30 -9.01
N GLN A 87 18.96 -12.34 -9.86
CA GLN A 87 19.75 -11.13 -10.10
C GLN A 87 19.87 -10.27 -8.83
N MET A 88 18.77 -10.05 -8.12
CA MET A 88 18.77 -9.34 -6.84
C MET A 88 19.66 -10.03 -5.80
N GLN A 89 19.67 -11.36 -5.75
CA GLN A 89 20.53 -12.11 -4.83
C GLN A 89 22.01 -11.98 -5.18
N LEU A 90 22.39 -12.00 -6.47
CA LEU A 90 23.77 -11.78 -6.89
C LEU A 90 24.27 -10.40 -6.45
N ARG A 91 23.46 -9.36 -6.64
CA ARG A 91 23.79 -8.00 -6.21
C ARG A 91 23.90 -7.87 -4.69
N LEU A 92 22.99 -8.53 -3.97
CA LEU A 92 23.06 -8.56 -2.51
C LEU A 92 24.35 -9.22 -2.02
N ASN A 93 24.81 -10.29 -2.68
CA ASN A 93 26.08 -10.93 -2.35
C ASN A 93 27.28 -9.98 -2.56
N GLU A 94 27.29 -9.18 -3.64
CA GLU A 94 28.33 -8.16 -3.85
C GLU A 94 28.33 -7.09 -2.74
N ILE A 95 27.14 -6.65 -2.31
CA ILE A 95 26.98 -5.71 -1.18
C ILE A 95 27.51 -6.33 0.12
N GLU A 96 27.22 -7.61 0.35
CA GLU A 96 27.67 -8.37 1.53
C GLU A 96 29.19 -8.51 1.58
N GLU A 97 29.81 -8.88 0.46
CA GLU A 97 31.27 -9.03 0.35
C GLU A 97 32.02 -7.72 0.63
N ILE A 98 31.44 -6.59 0.24
CA ILE A 98 32.04 -5.27 0.45
C ILE A 98 31.80 -4.77 1.88
N ASN A 99 30.55 -4.85 2.38
CA ASN A 99 30.22 -4.40 3.74
C ASN A 99 28.93 -5.04 4.30
N ASN A 100 29.08 -6.23 4.89
CA ASN A 100 28.01 -6.96 5.58
C ASN A 100 27.55 -6.38 6.94
N GLN A 101 28.15 -5.28 7.41
CA GLN A 101 27.71 -4.57 8.63
C GLN A 101 26.95 -3.28 8.30
N SER A 102 26.84 -2.94 7.01
CA SER A 102 26.17 -1.72 6.57
C SER A 102 24.66 -1.77 6.84
N PHE A 103 24.07 -0.60 7.02
CA PHE A 103 22.61 -0.46 7.11
C PHE A 103 21.94 -0.99 5.82
N GLU A 104 22.54 -0.66 4.67
CA GLU A 104 22.05 -1.00 3.35
C GLU A 104 22.02 -2.52 3.16
N TYR A 105 23.10 -3.24 3.49
CA TYR A 105 23.10 -4.71 3.47
C TYR A 105 21.99 -5.26 4.36
N HIS A 106 21.90 -4.79 5.60
CA HIS A 106 20.97 -5.36 6.58
C HIS A 106 19.50 -5.19 6.16
N LEU A 107 19.13 -4.01 5.65
CA LEU A 107 17.80 -3.74 5.14
C LEU A 107 17.53 -4.53 3.85
N LEU A 108 18.43 -4.45 2.87
CA LEU A 108 18.24 -5.12 1.58
C LEU A 108 18.21 -6.64 1.70
N ASN A 109 18.98 -7.24 2.62
CA ASN A 109 18.95 -8.68 2.85
C ASN A 109 17.54 -9.15 3.23
N TYR A 110 16.84 -8.40 4.09
CA TYR A 110 15.45 -8.69 4.43
C TYR A 110 14.49 -8.46 3.25
N GLN A 111 14.61 -7.32 2.55
CA GLN A 111 13.69 -6.96 1.46
C GLN A 111 13.80 -7.91 0.26
N VAL A 112 15.02 -8.30 -0.13
CA VAL A 112 15.27 -9.31 -1.16
C VAL A 112 14.75 -10.68 -0.75
N GLY A 113 14.59 -10.93 0.55
CA GLY A 113 13.93 -12.13 1.07
C GLY A 113 12.40 -12.14 0.89
N ASN A 114 11.78 -11.07 0.41
CA ASN A 114 10.32 -10.96 0.21
C ASN A 114 9.49 -11.40 1.43
N TYR A 115 9.79 -10.82 2.60
CA TYR A 115 9.21 -11.21 3.90
C TYR A 115 9.58 -12.63 4.38
N ASP A 116 10.79 -13.09 4.04
CA ASP A 116 11.40 -14.26 4.67
C ASP A 116 11.81 -13.95 6.12
N PHE A 117 11.10 -14.55 7.06
CA PHE A 117 11.30 -14.30 8.49
C PHE A 117 12.57 -14.95 9.05
N SER A 118 13.23 -15.84 8.30
CA SER A 118 14.57 -16.31 8.67
C SER A 118 15.58 -15.16 8.74
N LYS A 119 15.32 -14.07 7.99
CA LYS A 119 16.16 -12.88 7.89
C LYS A 119 15.81 -11.76 8.88
N ILE A 120 14.90 -11.99 9.82
CA ILE A 120 14.44 -10.95 10.76
C ILE A 120 15.57 -10.34 11.59
N ASN A 121 16.63 -11.10 11.89
CA ASN A 121 17.78 -10.58 12.62
C ASN A 121 18.54 -9.51 11.82
N SER A 122 18.55 -9.62 10.49
CA SER A 122 19.12 -8.60 9.60
C SER A 122 18.30 -7.31 9.67
N LEU A 123 16.96 -7.40 9.61
CA LEU A 123 16.10 -6.21 9.74
C LEU A 123 16.25 -5.53 11.11
N LYS A 124 16.38 -6.30 12.20
CA LYS A 124 16.67 -5.76 13.54
C LYS A 124 18.05 -5.10 13.63
N ALA A 125 19.05 -5.58 12.87
CA ALA A 125 20.33 -4.90 12.79
C ALA A 125 20.20 -3.56 12.06
N ALA A 126 19.41 -3.49 10.97
CA ALA A 126 19.09 -2.23 10.31
C ALA A 126 18.36 -1.24 11.24
N GLU A 127 17.41 -1.72 12.06
CA GLU A 127 16.72 -0.93 13.10
C GLU A 127 17.70 -0.33 14.11
N LYS A 128 18.68 -1.11 14.59
CA LYS A 128 19.70 -0.59 15.52
C LYS A 128 20.55 0.51 14.89
N LEU A 129 20.88 0.40 13.61
CA LEU A 129 21.71 1.38 12.89
C LEU A 129 20.94 2.66 12.55
N LYS A 130 19.68 2.55 12.13
CA LYS A 130 18.81 3.69 11.80
C LYS A 130 17.38 3.45 12.34
N PRO A 131 17.12 3.69 13.64
CA PRO A 131 15.85 3.34 14.29
C PRO A 131 14.64 4.17 13.81
N ASN A 132 14.89 5.30 13.16
CA ASN A 132 13.86 6.19 12.62
C ASN A 132 13.73 6.04 11.09
N ASP A 133 14.35 5.03 10.47
CA ASP A 133 14.16 4.79 9.04
C ASP A 133 12.73 4.31 8.76
N VAL A 134 11.99 5.06 7.95
CA VAL A 134 10.58 4.78 7.64
C VAL A 134 10.41 3.43 6.94
N THR A 135 11.39 2.99 6.14
CA THR A 135 11.35 1.68 5.47
C THR A 135 11.49 0.57 6.49
N VAL A 136 12.46 0.65 7.40
CA VAL A 136 12.61 -0.31 8.50
C VAL A 136 11.34 -0.40 9.34
N LEU A 137 10.76 0.74 9.73
CA LEU A 137 9.54 0.78 10.55
C LEU A 137 8.33 0.14 9.83
N LYS A 138 8.20 0.33 8.51
CA LYS A 138 7.18 -0.36 7.69
C LYS A 138 7.41 -1.87 7.70
N GLU A 139 8.62 -2.33 7.39
CA GLU A 139 8.94 -3.77 7.35
C GLU A 139 8.71 -4.46 8.70
N LEU A 140 9.08 -3.81 9.82
CA LEU A 140 8.83 -4.31 11.17
C LEU A 140 7.33 -4.29 11.54
N SER A 141 6.58 -3.30 11.04
CA SER A 141 5.12 -3.28 11.15
C SER A 141 4.49 -4.46 10.40
N ALA A 142 4.93 -4.74 9.17
CA ALA A 142 4.47 -5.89 8.39
C ALA A 142 4.80 -7.21 9.09
N TYR A 143 6.04 -7.40 9.53
CA TYR A 143 6.45 -8.56 10.33
C TYR A 143 5.55 -8.75 11.56
N SER A 144 5.34 -7.68 12.34
CA SER A 144 4.53 -7.74 13.57
C SER A 144 3.06 -8.01 13.28
N TYR A 145 2.52 -7.45 12.19
CA TYR A 145 1.15 -7.71 11.73
C TYR A 145 0.97 -9.18 11.35
N ILE A 146 1.89 -9.72 10.56
CA ILE A 146 1.87 -11.12 10.09
C ILE A 146 2.02 -12.08 11.28
N MET A 147 2.87 -11.76 12.25
CA MET A 147 3.07 -12.59 13.45
C MET A 147 1.96 -12.44 14.50
N ASN A 148 0.93 -11.63 14.24
CA ASN A 148 -0.11 -11.26 15.21
C ASN A 148 0.47 -10.69 16.53
N ASN A 149 1.65 -10.06 16.49
CA ASN A 149 2.24 -9.41 17.65
C ASN A 149 1.68 -7.98 17.78
N LYS A 150 0.53 -7.86 18.45
CA LYS A 150 -0.18 -6.58 18.61
C LYS A 150 0.67 -5.50 19.32
N ALA A 151 1.49 -5.87 20.30
CA ALA A 151 2.29 -4.92 21.06
C ALA A 151 3.35 -4.25 20.17
N GLU A 152 4.16 -5.06 19.47
CA GLU A 152 5.18 -4.53 18.55
C GLU A 152 4.52 -3.83 17.36
N LEU A 153 3.42 -4.36 16.82
CA LEU A 153 2.69 -3.69 15.74
C LEU A 153 2.26 -2.29 16.14
N ASN A 154 1.62 -2.14 17.31
CA ASN A 154 1.17 -0.83 17.78
C ASN A 154 2.34 0.12 17.99
N LYS A 155 3.46 -0.36 18.55
CA LYS A 155 4.70 0.43 18.71
C LYS A 155 5.19 0.97 17.37
N TYR A 156 5.35 0.13 16.35
CA TYR A 156 5.88 0.56 15.05
C TYR A 156 4.90 1.45 14.27
N LEU A 157 3.60 1.12 14.28
CA LEU A 157 2.58 1.97 13.65
C LEU A 157 2.48 3.34 14.35
N GLN A 158 2.60 3.39 15.68
CA GLN A 158 2.59 4.65 16.42
C GLN A 158 3.79 5.51 16.07
N HIS A 159 4.96 4.90 15.89
CA HIS A 159 6.18 5.61 15.45
C HIS A 159 6.03 6.17 14.03
N LEU A 160 5.52 5.37 13.08
CA LEU A 160 5.21 5.84 11.72
C LEU A 160 4.21 7.01 11.74
N ASN A 161 3.19 6.93 12.58
CA ASN A 161 2.18 7.96 12.73
C ASN A 161 2.75 9.27 13.32
N SER A 162 3.59 9.18 14.37
CA SER A 162 4.22 10.37 14.97
C SER A 162 5.18 11.08 14.00
N MET A 163 5.82 10.33 13.11
CA MET A 163 6.70 10.87 12.08
C MET A 163 5.97 11.45 10.86
N ARG A 164 4.63 11.33 10.78
CA ARG A 164 3.85 11.68 9.59
C ARG A 164 4.38 10.99 8.33
N ALA A 165 4.70 9.70 8.46
CA ALA A 165 5.20 8.88 7.34
C ALA A 165 4.19 8.77 6.18
N PHE A 166 2.90 8.98 6.46
CA PHE A 166 1.82 9.05 5.47
C PHE A 166 1.15 10.42 5.50
N SER A 167 0.64 10.86 4.35
CA SER A 167 -0.04 12.15 4.26
C SER A 167 -1.41 12.12 4.92
N ILE A 168 -1.87 13.29 5.36
CA ILE A 168 -3.24 13.46 5.88
C ILE A 168 -4.32 13.03 4.88
N ASP A 169 -4.06 13.19 3.57
CA ASP A 169 -4.94 12.71 2.50
C ASP A 169 -5.14 11.18 2.59
N LEU A 170 -4.06 10.42 2.77
CA LEU A 170 -4.12 8.96 2.93
C LEU A 170 -4.79 8.53 4.23
N GLU A 171 -4.51 9.24 5.33
CA GLU A 171 -5.16 8.99 6.63
C GLU A 171 -6.68 9.16 6.54
N LEU A 172 -7.15 10.28 5.98
CA LEU A 172 -8.59 10.53 5.80
C LEU A 172 -9.25 9.55 4.83
N TYR A 173 -8.56 9.20 3.74
CA TYR A 173 -9.06 8.19 2.81
C TYR A 173 -9.21 6.83 3.50
N ALA A 174 -8.22 6.39 4.27
CA ALA A 174 -8.28 5.13 5.01
C ALA A 174 -9.43 5.07 6.02
N ILE A 175 -9.67 6.16 6.78
CA ILE A 175 -10.83 6.28 7.68
C ILE A 175 -12.13 6.08 6.90
N ASN A 176 -12.27 6.79 5.78
CA ASN A 176 -13.48 6.75 4.97
C ASN A 176 -13.69 5.37 4.33
N VAL A 177 -12.62 4.72 3.85
CA VAL A 177 -12.68 3.35 3.34
C VAL A 177 -13.22 2.43 4.43
N LEU A 178 -12.64 2.42 5.63
CA LEU A 178 -13.10 1.57 6.72
C LEU A 178 -14.58 1.83 7.07
N HIS A 179 -15.01 3.08 7.17
CA HIS A 179 -16.42 3.41 7.48
C HIS A 179 -17.41 3.06 6.36
N SER A 180 -16.93 2.87 5.13
CA SER A 180 -17.79 2.55 3.97
C SER A 180 -18.05 1.05 3.79
N LEU A 181 -17.34 0.19 4.51
CA LEU A 181 -17.43 -1.26 4.33
C LEU A 181 -18.63 -1.86 5.07
N PRO A 182 -19.29 -2.91 4.53
CA PRO A 182 -20.20 -3.75 5.30
C PRO A 182 -19.52 -4.38 6.53
N SER A 183 -20.31 -4.83 7.50
CA SER A 183 -19.78 -5.54 8.69
C SER A 183 -19.05 -6.82 8.31
N ASN A 184 -17.96 -7.12 9.04
CA ASN A 184 -17.14 -8.32 8.86
C ASN A 184 -16.61 -8.53 7.42
N SER A 185 -16.35 -7.42 6.70
CA SER A 185 -15.74 -7.49 5.37
C SER A 185 -14.26 -7.88 5.42
N VAL A 186 -13.79 -8.48 4.34
CA VAL A 186 -12.36 -8.66 4.06
C VAL A 186 -11.96 -7.60 3.04
N LEU A 187 -11.06 -6.70 3.41
CA LEU A 187 -10.54 -5.65 2.52
C LEU A 187 -9.21 -6.09 1.90
N ILE A 188 -9.17 -6.19 0.58
CA ILE A 188 -7.92 -6.40 -0.16
C ILE A 188 -7.26 -5.05 -0.46
N SER A 189 -6.06 -4.85 0.06
CA SER A 189 -5.15 -3.75 -0.27
C SER A 189 -4.01 -4.23 -1.16
N HIS A 190 -3.36 -3.31 -1.87
CA HIS A 190 -2.35 -3.63 -2.87
C HIS A 190 -0.94 -3.20 -2.48
N GLY A 191 -0.75 -2.01 -1.90
CA GLY A 191 0.57 -1.41 -1.68
C GLY A 191 0.82 -0.95 -0.25
N GLU A 192 1.89 -0.18 -0.07
CA GLU A 192 2.17 0.43 1.24
C GLU A 192 1.23 1.61 1.54
N GLN A 193 0.94 2.42 0.52
CA GLN A 193 0.16 3.66 0.66
C GLN A 193 -1.32 3.43 0.95
N ASP A 194 -1.86 2.24 0.71
CA ASP A 194 -3.20 1.86 1.17
C ASP A 194 -3.12 1.02 2.46
N THR A 195 -2.24 0.02 2.53
CA THR A 195 -2.17 -0.91 3.66
C THR A 195 -1.84 -0.23 4.99
N TYR A 196 -0.75 0.54 5.08
CA TYR A 196 -0.33 1.08 6.38
C TYR A 196 -1.26 2.16 6.93
N PRO A 197 -1.78 3.11 6.13
CA PRO A 197 -2.83 4.01 6.62
C PRO A 197 -4.05 3.27 7.15
N LEU A 198 -4.51 2.20 6.48
CA LEU A 198 -5.60 1.36 6.99
C LEU A 198 -5.25 0.70 8.32
N LEU A 199 -4.05 0.13 8.45
CA LEU A 199 -3.59 -0.50 9.69
C LEU A 199 -3.45 0.52 10.84
N ILE A 200 -2.93 1.72 10.58
CA ILE A 200 -2.83 2.79 11.59
C ILE A 200 -4.23 3.12 12.13
N GLN A 201 -5.19 3.39 11.24
CA GLN A 201 -6.54 3.76 11.63
C GLN A 201 -7.27 2.62 12.35
N GLN A 202 -7.10 1.39 11.89
CA GLN A 202 -7.72 0.24 12.53
C GLN A 202 -7.09 -0.07 13.89
N LYS A 203 -5.77 -0.20 13.97
CA LYS A 203 -5.08 -0.75 15.15
C LYS A 203 -4.81 0.28 16.23
N LEU A 204 -4.55 1.54 15.88
CA LEU A 204 -4.32 2.61 16.86
C LEU A 204 -5.61 3.32 17.25
N ASN A 205 -6.48 3.62 16.28
CA ASN A 205 -7.70 4.39 16.50
C ASN A 205 -8.95 3.50 16.69
N ASN A 206 -8.79 2.16 16.71
CA ASN A 206 -9.86 1.18 16.91
C ASN A 206 -11.02 1.30 15.93
N ILE A 207 -10.74 1.74 14.70
CA ILE A 207 -11.76 1.91 13.66
C ILE A 207 -11.97 0.58 12.94
N ARG A 208 -13.18 0.01 13.03
CA ARG A 208 -13.58 -1.17 12.24
C ARG A 208 -12.65 -2.37 12.40
N ASN A 209 -12.42 -2.75 13.65
CA ASN A 209 -11.65 -3.95 14.01
C ASN A 209 -12.31 -5.25 13.52
N ASP A 210 -13.57 -5.21 13.10
CA ASP A 210 -14.28 -6.32 12.45
C ASP A 210 -13.83 -6.58 11.01
N VAL A 211 -13.15 -5.64 10.37
CA VAL A 211 -12.65 -5.77 8.99
C VAL A 211 -11.29 -6.46 8.99
N GLU A 212 -11.15 -7.57 8.26
CA GLU A 212 -9.83 -8.17 8.02
C GLU A 212 -9.15 -7.46 6.84
N ILE A 213 -7.92 -6.96 7.03
CA ILE A 213 -7.14 -6.34 5.96
C ILE A 213 -6.15 -7.36 5.40
N ILE A 214 -6.27 -7.69 4.13
CA ILE A 214 -5.35 -8.57 3.42
C ILE A 214 -4.57 -7.77 2.38
N SER A 215 -3.27 -7.60 2.63
CA SER A 215 -2.35 -6.94 1.68
C SER A 215 -1.80 -7.95 0.68
N LEU A 216 -1.86 -7.60 -0.61
CA LEU A 216 -1.19 -8.35 -1.69
C LEU A 216 0.34 -8.32 -1.53
N ASP A 217 0.92 -7.25 -1.01
CA ASP A 217 2.37 -7.21 -0.72
C ASP A 217 2.75 -8.22 0.36
N HIS A 218 1.97 -8.29 1.45
CA HIS A 218 2.26 -9.22 2.55
C HIS A 218 2.02 -10.69 2.18
N LEU A 219 1.22 -10.97 1.13
CA LEU A 219 1.02 -12.32 0.61
C LEU A 219 2.28 -12.94 0.01
N GLN A 220 3.40 -12.20 -0.10
CA GLN A 220 4.71 -12.79 -0.39
C GLN A 220 5.26 -13.64 0.76
N SER A 221 4.84 -13.36 2.01
CA SER A 221 5.27 -14.12 3.18
C SER A 221 4.56 -15.46 3.29
N ASP A 222 5.32 -16.55 3.36
CA ASP A 222 4.79 -17.88 3.65
C ASP A 222 4.11 -17.95 5.01
N GLU A 223 4.64 -17.26 6.02
CA GLU A 223 4.03 -17.20 7.35
C GLU A 223 2.66 -16.50 7.30
N TYR A 224 2.53 -15.45 6.49
CA TYR A 224 1.25 -14.79 6.29
C TYR A 224 0.23 -15.71 5.60
N ARG A 225 0.65 -16.41 4.55
CA ARG A 225 -0.19 -17.42 3.89
C ARG A 225 -0.62 -18.52 4.87
N LYS A 226 0.28 -19.02 5.71
CA LYS A 226 -0.03 -20.03 6.75
C LYS A 226 -1.03 -19.50 7.77
N ARG A 227 -0.88 -18.24 8.22
CA ARG A 227 -1.83 -17.57 9.11
C ARG A 227 -3.23 -17.48 8.49
N LEU A 228 -3.31 -17.01 7.25
CA LEU A 228 -4.59 -16.92 6.53
C LEU A 228 -5.22 -18.31 6.33
N LYS A 229 -4.45 -19.36 6.02
CA LYS A 229 -4.96 -20.74 5.96
C LYS A 229 -5.58 -21.17 7.30
N LYS A 230 -4.93 -20.88 8.42
CA LYS A 230 -5.48 -21.16 9.77
C LYS A 230 -6.76 -20.38 10.07
N GLN A 231 -6.94 -19.22 9.44
CA GLN A 231 -8.16 -18.40 9.53
C GLN A 231 -9.26 -18.85 8.54
N GLY A 232 -9.04 -19.94 7.79
CA GLY A 232 -10.02 -20.50 6.87
C GLY A 232 -10.01 -19.88 5.46
N TYR A 233 -8.91 -19.23 5.06
CA TYR A 233 -8.71 -18.80 3.67
C TYR A 233 -7.99 -19.87 2.86
N ASN A 234 -8.43 -20.04 1.62
CA ASN A 234 -7.79 -20.88 0.62
C ASN A 234 -6.75 -20.06 -0.14
N ILE A 235 -5.48 -20.48 -0.12
CA ILE A 235 -4.38 -19.77 -0.77
C ILE A 235 -4.01 -20.48 -2.07
N PRO A 236 -3.94 -19.78 -3.22
CA PRO A 236 -3.39 -20.32 -4.46
C PRO A 236 -2.02 -20.98 -4.26
N LYS A 237 -1.73 -22.02 -5.04
CA LYS A 237 -0.44 -22.75 -4.94
C LYS A 237 0.75 -22.01 -5.55
N LYS A 238 0.53 -20.85 -6.17
CA LYS A 238 1.55 -20.09 -6.88
C LYS A 238 2.41 -19.26 -5.93
N ASP A 239 3.69 -19.15 -6.23
CA ASP A 239 4.62 -18.34 -5.44
C ASP A 239 4.55 -16.87 -5.81
N VAL A 240 4.45 -16.57 -7.10
CA VAL A 240 4.35 -15.19 -7.62
C VAL A 240 2.97 -14.62 -7.32
N ILE A 241 2.93 -13.51 -6.59
CA ILE A 241 1.72 -12.72 -6.36
C ILE A 241 1.47 -11.83 -7.58
N ASP A 242 0.72 -12.30 -8.56
CA ASP A 242 0.33 -11.55 -9.75
C ASP A 242 -1.19 -11.43 -9.90
N THR A 243 -1.64 -10.82 -11.00
CA THR A 243 -3.07 -10.74 -11.32
C THR A 243 -3.75 -12.10 -11.40
N GLN A 244 -3.04 -13.17 -11.77
CA GLN A 244 -3.62 -14.53 -11.84
C GLN A 244 -3.70 -15.17 -10.45
N PHE A 245 -2.70 -14.98 -9.59
CA PHE A 245 -2.80 -15.33 -8.17
C PHE A 245 -4.02 -14.67 -7.54
N PHE A 246 -4.20 -13.37 -7.77
CA PHE A 246 -5.35 -12.63 -7.26
C PHE A 246 -6.68 -13.20 -7.77
N ASP A 247 -6.80 -13.50 -9.07
CA ASP A 247 -8.00 -14.12 -9.63
C ASP A 247 -8.33 -15.45 -8.97
N GLU A 248 -7.32 -16.31 -8.78
CA GLU A 248 -7.46 -17.60 -8.14
C GLU A 248 -7.84 -17.45 -6.66
N PHE A 249 -7.20 -16.53 -5.93
CA PHE A 249 -7.53 -16.22 -4.54
C PHE A 249 -9.01 -15.78 -4.40
N MET A 250 -9.48 -14.88 -5.27
CA MET A 250 -10.87 -14.42 -5.25
C MET A 250 -11.87 -15.57 -5.52
N LYS A 251 -11.54 -16.50 -6.43
CA LYS A 251 -12.37 -17.67 -6.73
C LYS A 251 -12.42 -18.67 -5.58
N LEU A 252 -11.26 -18.98 -5.01
CA LEU A 252 -11.10 -19.95 -3.92
C LEU A 252 -11.75 -19.49 -2.61
N ASN A 253 -11.95 -18.19 -2.44
CA ASN A 253 -12.57 -17.58 -1.25
C ASN A 253 -13.88 -16.89 -1.62
N SER A 254 -14.60 -17.47 -2.58
CA SER A 254 -15.84 -16.90 -3.12
C SER A 254 -16.99 -16.85 -2.12
N ASP A 255 -16.90 -17.61 -1.03
CA ASP A 255 -17.80 -17.61 0.13
C ASP A 255 -17.57 -16.44 1.09
N LYS A 256 -16.44 -15.74 0.99
CA LYS A 256 -16.08 -14.62 1.86
C LYS A 256 -16.63 -13.29 1.33
N ASN A 257 -16.95 -12.38 2.25
CA ASN A 257 -17.34 -11.01 1.93
C ASN A 257 -16.11 -10.14 1.57
N ILE A 258 -15.49 -10.44 0.43
CA ILE A 258 -14.30 -9.74 -0.03
C ILE A 258 -14.69 -8.46 -0.78
N VAL A 259 -14.09 -7.36 -0.33
CA VAL A 259 -14.11 -6.04 -0.96
C VAL A 259 -12.68 -5.67 -1.34
N VAL A 260 -12.48 -5.18 -2.56
CA VAL A 260 -11.17 -4.83 -3.08
C VAL A 260 -11.07 -3.31 -3.14
N ALA A 261 -10.01 -2.74 -2.57
CA ALA A 261 -9.87 -1.28 -2.50
C ALA A 261 -9.88 -0.65 -3.91
N VAL A 262 -10.45 0.56 -4.04
CA VAL A 262 -10.48 1.28 -5.34
C VAL A 262 -9.06 1.60 -5.85
N SER A 263 -8.08 1.70 -4.95
CA SER A 263 -6.67 1.94 -5.26
C SER A 263 -5.96 0.73 -5.90
N VAL A 264 -6.57 -0.46 -5.89
CA VAL A 264 -6.00 -1.64 -6.55
C VAL A 264 -5.92 -1.38 -8.06
N PRO A 265 -4.78 -1.64 -8.73
CA PRO A 265 -4.62 -1.34 -10.15
C PRO A 265 -5.64 -2.03 -11.03
N LYS A 266 -6.03 -1.32 -12.10
CA LYS A 266 -7.00 -1.78 -13.11
C LYS A 266 -6.72 -3.18 -13.67
N SER A 267 -5.47 -3.57 -13.84
CA SER A 267 -5.06 -4.91 -14.29
C SER A 267 -5.50 -6.06 -13.38
N TYR A 268 -5.73 -5.81 -12.09
CA TYR A 268 -6.35 -6.78 -11.17
C TYR A 268 -7.88 -6.75 -11.25
N LEU A 269 -8.46 -5.60 -11.58
CA LEU A 269 -9.91 -5.39 -11.62
C LEU A 269 -10.54 -5.84 -12.96
N GLU A 270 -9.81 -5.70 -14.07
CA GLU A 270 -10.32 -5.89 -15.44
C GLU A 270 -10.00 -7.27 -16.02
N LYS A 271 -10.87 -8.25 -15.76
CA LYS A 271 -10.84 -9.56 -16.44
C LYS A 271 -12.24 -10.16 -16.63
N GLY A 272 -13.12 -9.45 -17.35
CA GLY A 272 -14.48 -9.93 -17.65
C GLY A 272 -15.36 -10.16 -16.42
N LYS A 273 -14.98 -9.60 -15.27
CA LYS A 273 -15.69 -9.76 -14.01
C LYS A 273 -16.72 -8.64 -13.85
N ASN A 274 -17.93 -9.01 -13.45
CA ASN A 274 -18.93 -8.04 -13.03
C ASN A 274 -18.52 -7.49 -11.67
N LEU A 275 -18.06 -6.24 -11.62
CA LEU A 275 -17.77 -5.59 -10.34
C LEU A 275 -18.98 -4.76 -9.90
N GLN A 276 -19.13 -4.66 -8.59
CA GLN A 276 -20.14 -3.86 -7.95
C GLN A 276 -19.48 -2.95 -6.93
N ASN A 277 -19.85 -1.69 -6.90
CA ASN A 277 -19.36 -0.76 -5.87
C ASN A 277 -19.91 -1.18 -4.51
N VAL A 278 -19.03 -1.43 -3.55
CA VAL A 278 -19.38 -1.73 -2.16
C VAL A 278 -18.53 -0.82 -1.29
N GLY A 279 -19.16 0.23 -0.76
CA GLY A 279 -18.44 1.33 -0.14
C GLY A 279 -17.42 1.96 -1.09
N LEU A 280 -16.25 2.31 -0.56
CA LEU A 280 -15.08 2.78 -1.30
C LEU A 280 -14.19 1.61 -1.74
N GLY A 281 -14.84 0.58 -2.30
CA GLY A 281 -14.23 -0.63 -2.83
C GLY A 281 -15.15 -1.34 -3.82
N PHE A 282 -14.68 -2.49 -4.31
CA PHE A 282 -15.38 -3.30 -5.29
C PHE A 282 -15.61 -4.72 -4.77
N SER A 283 -16.82 -5.22 -4.91
CA SER A 283 -17.13 -6.65 -4.82
C SER A 283 -17.20 -7.24 -6.23
N PHE A 284 -16.95 -8.54 -6.35
CA PHE A 284 -16.94 -9.27 -7.62
C PHE A 284 -18.15 -10.20 -7.72
N GLU A 285 -18.64 -10.43 -8.94
CA GLU A 285 -19.69 -11.40 -9.27
C GLU A 285 -21.05 -11.12 -8.60
N ASN A 286 -21.38 -9.84 -8.40
CA ASN A 286 -22.67 -9.38 -7.82
C ASN A 286 -22.99 -10.00 -6.45
N LYS A 287 -21.97 -10.21 -5.61
CA LYS A 287 -22.10 -10.80 -4.27
C LYS A 287 -22.66 -9.84 -3.22
N ALA A 288 -23.01 -8.61 -3.60
CA ALA A 288 -23.56 -7.61 -2.70
C ALA A 288 -24.89 -7.05 -3.27
N PRO A 289 -25.97 -7.85 -3.36
CA PRO A 289 -27.21 -7.45 -4.02
C PRO A 289 -27.84 -6.16 -3.43
N ASN A 290 -27.54 -5.84 -2.16
CA ASN A 290 -28.01 -4.64 -1.48
C ASN A 290 -27.00 -3.48 -1.48
N ALA A 291 -25.90 -3.56 -2.24
CA ALA A 291 -24.80 -2.61 -2.16
C ALA A 291 -25.24 -1.16 -2.40
N ALA A 292 -26.07 -0.90 -3.41
CA ALA A 292 -26.55 0.45 -3.70
C ALA A 292 -27.33 1.07 -2.52
N LYS A 293 -28.19 0.27 -1.87
CA LYS A 293 -28.92 0.70 -0.66
C LYS A 293 -27.96 0.97 0.50
N SER A 294 -27.00 0.09 0.74
CA SER A 294 -25.98 0.25 1.78
C SER A 294 -25.09 1.47 1.51
N ASN A 295 -24.67 1.69 0.27
CA ASN A 295 -23.83 2.82 -0.14
C ASN A 295 -24.53 4.15 0.10
N LEU A 296 -25.82 4.25 -0.29
CA LEU A 296 -26.63 5.42 0.00
C LEU A 296 -26.73 5.67 1.51
N MET A 297 -26.99 4.63 2.31
CA MET A 297 -27.05 4.74 3.76
C MET A 297 -25.71 5.18 4.38
N PHE A 298 -24.59 4.61 3.93
CA PHE A 298 -23.26 5.02 4.41
C PHE A 298 -22.95 6.47 4.06
N PHE A 299 -23.33 6.92 2.85
CA PHE A 299 -23.18 8.30 2.42
C PHE A 299 -23.97 9.25 3.30
N GLU A 300 -25.28 9.03 3.43
CA GLU A 300 -26.20 9.91 4.17
C GLU A 300 -25.85 9.99 5.65
N ASN A 301 -25.52 8.85 6.28
CA ASN A 301 -25.34 8.79 7.72
C ASN A 301 -23.96 9.25 8.20
N SER A 302 -22.91 9.13 7.36
CA SER A 302 -21.55 9.31 7.86
C SER A 302 -20.53 9.85 6.87
N LEU A 303 -20.57 9.43 5.59
CA LEU A 303 -19.47 9.73 4.68
C LEU A 303 -19.59 11.10 4.02
N LYS A 304 -20.81 11.65 3.84
CA LYS A 304 -21.01 12.93 3.16
C LYS A 304 -20.18 14.07 3.77
N SER A 305 -20.23 14.24 5.09
CA SER A 305 -19.45 15.28 5.78
C SER A 305 -17.95 14.99 5.75
N LYS A 306 -17.54 13.73 5.95
CA LYS A 306 -16.14 13.31 5.93
C LYS A 306 -15.49 13.48 4.56
N ILE A 307 -16.22 13.18 3.47
CA ILE A 307 -15.76 13.39 2.10
C ILE A 307 -15.62 14.89 1.83
N ASN A 308 -16.60 15.72 2.22
CA ASN A 308 -16.51 17.17 2.09
C ASN A 308 -15.31 17.77 2.84
N GLN A 309 -15.06 17.31 4.08
CA GLN A 309 -13.88 17.68 4.85
C GLN A 309 -12.59 17.30 4.11
N HIS A 310 -12.52 16.09 3.56
CA HIS A 310 -11.35 15.67 2.82
C HIS A 310 -11.17 16.52 1.55
N ILE A 311 -12.21 16.78 0.77
CA ILE A 311 -12.15 17.65 -0.41
C ILE A 311 -11.60 19.04 -0.06
N SER A 312 -12.03 19.62 1.07
CA SER A 312 -11.64 20.97 1.47
C SER A 312 -10.17 21.09 1.86
N ILE A 313 -9.62 20.09 2.57
CA ILE A 313 -8.24 20.12 3.04
C ILE A 313 -7.23 19.41 2.12
N SER A 314 -7.72 18.63 1.16
CA SER A 314 -6.88 17.76 0.33
C SER A 314 -5.84 18.55 -0.44
N LYS A 315 -4.58 18.10 -0.33
CA LYS A 315 -3.44 18.62 -1.11
C LYS A 315 -3.17 17.72 -2.31
N ASN A 316 -3.43 16.41 -2.19
CA ASN A 316 -3.36 15.48 -3.30
C ASN A 316 -4.75 15.19 -3.88
N GLY A 317 -5.15 16.02 -4.85
CA GLY A 317 -6.45 15.84 -5.50
C GLY A 317 -6.60 14.55 -6.29
N GLN A 318 -5.51 13.86 -6.68
CA GLN A 318 -5.62 12.58 -7.41
C GLN A 318 -6.28 11.49 -6.57
N LEU A 319 -5.97 11.43 -5.27
CA LEU A 319 -6.54 10.44 -4.35
C LEU A 319 -8.06 10.61 -4.20
N LEU A 320 -8.55 11.85 -4.26
CA LEU A 320 -10.00 12.13 -4.22
C LEU A 320 -10.74 11.45 -5.37
N GLY A 321 -10.08 11.19 -6.50
CA GLY A 321 -10.65 10.47 -7.61
C GLY A 321 -11.15 9.06 -7.25
N ASN A 322 -10.67 8.48 -6.14
CA ASN A 322 -11.11 7.17 -5.67
C ASN A 322 -12.50 7.18 -5.02
N TYR A 323 -13.05 8.37 -4.67
CA TYR A 323 -14.44 8.50 -4.23
C TYR A 323 -15.44 8.40 -5.39
N LEU A 324 -15.00 8.64 -6.62
CA LEU A 324 -15.90 8.80 -7.77
C LEU A 324 -16.80 7.58 -8.03
N PRO A 325 -16.31 6.32 -8.04
CA PRO A 325 -17.18 5.16 -8.28
C PRO A 325 -18.34 5.08 -7.27
N PHE A 326 -18.02 5.27 -5.99
CA PHE A 326 -19.01 5.29 -4.90
C PHE A 326 -20.01 6.44 -5.05
N LEU A 327 -19.55 7.67 -5.34
CA LEU A 327 -20.44 8.81 -5.47
C LEU A 327 -21.37 8.70 -6.68
N PHE A 328 -20.92 8.12 -7.80
CA PHE A 328 -21.81 7.84 -8.93
C PHE A 328 -22.87 6.77 -8.59
N ASP A 329 -22.53 5.77 -7.79
CA ASP A 329 -23.50 4.76 -7.33
C ASP A 329 -24.58 5.37 -6.41
N VAL A 330 -24.17 6.24 -5.49
CA VAL A 330 -25.08 7.02 -4.65
C VAL A 330 -25.95 7.96 -5.50
N ARG A 331 -25.38 8.65 -6.49
CA ARG A 331 -26.14 9.50 -7.43
C ARG A 331 -27.22 8.69 -8.16
N ASN A 332 -26.88 7.51 -8.68
CA ASN A 332 -27.84 6.63 -9.33
C ASN A 332 -28.99 6.26 -8.38
N SER A 333 -28.70 6.02 -7.10
CA SER A 333 -29.72 5.74 -6.10
C SER A 333 -30.65 6.94 -5.87
N TYR A 334 -30.14 8.17 -5.85
CA TYR A 334 -30.98 9.38 -5.80
C TYR A 334 -31.84 9.57 -7.06
N ILE A 335 -31.31 9.27 -8.25
CA ILE A 335 -32.08 9.29 -9.51
C ILE A 335 -33.26 8.33 -9.44
N LEU A 336 -33.03 7.10 -8.98
CA LEU A 336 -34.10 6.10 -8.82
C LEU A 336 -35.18 6.56 -7.84
N LYS A 337 -34.78 7.25 -6.77
CA LYS A 337 -35.69 7.84 -5.77
C LYS A 337 -36.36 9.15 -6.23
N LYS A 338 -35.96 9.72 -7.37
CA LYS A 338 -36.40 11.05 -7.86
C LYS A 338 -36.13 12.19 -6.86
N ASP A 339 -35.04 12.09 -6.09
CA ASP A 339 -34.61 13.14 -5.16
C ASP A 339 -33.69 14.14 -5.86
N PHE A 340 -34.29 15.10 -6.56
CA PHE A 340 -33.57 16.05 -7.42
C PHE A 340 -32.62 16.98 -6.63
N ASN A 341 -32.97 17.36 -5.40
CA ASN A 341 -32.12 18.20 -4.57
C ASN A 341 -30.81 17.47 -4.22
N SER A 342 -30.91 16.20 -3.80
CA SER A 342 -29.73 15.39 -3.48
C SER A 342 -28.89 15.07 -4.72
N ILE A 343 -29.51 14.92 -5.90
CA ILE A 343 -28.78 14.74 -7.17
C ILE A 343 -27.91 15.97 -7.46
N ASP A 344 -28.45 17.18 -7.36
CA ASP A 344 -27.69 18.40 -7.64
C ASP A 344 -26.54 18.59 -6.64
N GLU A 345 -26.75 18.24 -5.37
CA GLU A 345 -25.70 18.32 -4.35
C GLU A 345 -24.57 17.32 -4.61
N ILE A 346 -24.90 16.05 -4.88
CA ILE A 346 -23.86 15.05 -5.12
C ILE A 346 -23.13 15.30 -6.44
N GLU A 347 -23.80 15.82 -7.47
CA GLU A 347 -23.15 16.22 -8.72
C GLU A 347 -22.15 17.38 -8.52
N LYS A 348 -22.47 18.35 -7.66
CA LYS A 348 -21.51 19.41 -7.28
C LYS A 348 -20.27 18.81 -6.63
N MET A 349 -20.44 17.89 -5.69
CA MET A 349 -19.33 17.17 -5.05
C MET A 349 -18.48 16.40 -6.06
N ILE A 350 -19.12 15.64 -6.96
CA ILE A 350 -18.46 14.89 -8.04
C ILE A 350 -17.65 15.82 -8.95
N ARG A 351 -18.19 16.99 -9.32
CA ARG A 351 -17.49 17.99 -10.16
C ARG A 351 -16.30 18.60 -9.42
N MET A 352 -16.42 18.92 -8.13
CA MET A 352 -15.29 19.41 -7.32
C MET A 352 -14.15 18.40 -7.24
N ILE A 353 -14.47 17.12 -7.02
CA ILE A 353 -13.49 16.04 -7.07
C ILE A 353 -12.89 15.94 -8.47
N GLY A 354 -13.71 15.98 -9.53
CA GLY A 354 -13.26 15.97 -10.92
C GLY A 354 -12.23 17.06 -11.22
N GLN A 355 -12.45 18.28 -10.74
CA GLN A 355 -11.50 19.38 -10.88
C GLN A 355 -10.19 19.11 -10.13
N LYS A 356 -10.26 18.76 -8.84
CA LYS A 356 -9.06 18.51 -8.02
C LYS A 356 -8.25 17.31 -8.49
N SER A 357 -8.90 16.29 -9.06
CA SER A 357 -8.27 15.06 -9.52
C SER A 357 -7.84 15.09 -11.00
N ASN A 358 -7.93 16.24 -11.67
CA ASN A 358 -7.67 16.40 -13.11
C ASN A 358 -8.51 15.46 -13.99
N LYS A 359 -9.76 15.24 -13.60
CA LYS A 359 -10.72 14.34 -14.25
C LYS A 359 -11.98 15.04 -14.81
N THR A 360 -11.93 16.37 -14.93
CA THR A 360 -13.08 17.22 -15.32
C THR A 360 -13.78 16.75 -16.59
N GLU A 361 -13.04 16.44 -17.66
CA GLU A 361 -13.64 16.05 -18.93
C GLU A 361 -14.30 14.67 -18.88
N GLN A 362 -13.70 13.70 -18.19
CA GLN A 362 -14.35 12.39 -17.99
C GLN A 362 -15.63 12.55 -17.17
N ILE A 363 -15.61 13.37 -16.11
CA ILE A 363 -16.79 13.62 -15.28
C ILE A 363 -17.91 14.29 -16.08
N LYS A 364 -17.60 15.30 -16.91
CA LYS A 364 -18.59 15.92 -17.80
C LYS A 364 -19.23 14.89 -18.73
N ALA A 365 -18.42 14.04 -19.36
CA ALA A 365 -18.93 13.00 -20.26
C ALA A 365 -19.85 11.99 -19.55
N LEU A 366 -19.54 11.63 -18.30
CA LEU A 366 -20.34 10.70 -17.50
C LEU A 366 -21.63 11.32 -16.97
N LEU A 367 -21.63 12.61 -16.60
CA LEU A 367 -22.83 13.29 -16.10
C LEU A 367 -23.82 13.65 -17.22
N ASN A 368 -23.33 13.81 -18.45
CA ASN A 368 -24.16 14.07 -19.64
C ASN A 368 -24.74 12.79 -20.28
N LYS A 369 -24.16 11.64 -19.93
CA LYS A 369 -24.68 10.31 -20.31
C LYS A 369 -25.80 9.89 -19.40
#